data_AF-A0A8T5IE67-F1
#
_entry.id   AF-A0A8T5IE67-F1
#
_cell.length_a   1.000
_cell.length_b   1.000
_cell.length_c   1.000
_cell.angle_alpha   90.00
_cell.angle_beta   90.00
_cell.angle_gamma   90.00
#
_symmetry.space_group_name_H-M   'P 1'
#
loop_
_entity.id
_entity.type
_entity.pdbx_description
1 polymer ?
#
loop_
_entity_poly.entity_id
_entity_poly.type
_entity_poly.pdbx_seq_one_letter_code
_entity_poly.pdbx_strand_id
1 'polypeptide(L)'
;MSEKILAQYGNVTIYTEANHPSPIYHIEGEVPPNPYGKLQALFEDDNLEEVMYNGGTQCVKVAHRDFDICRTNIWIEDEEGLAICKNIASFTNVPLGDGPGLVPIFDGRLPDGSRVNGTIPPVTPDGPTLTIRKFMEDPFTMINLIK
;
A
#
# COMPACT_ATOMS: atom_id res chain seq x y z
N MET A 1 20.21 -18.11 9.33
CA MET A 1 20.34 -17.15 8.21
C MET A 1 20.46 -15.77 8.84
N SER A 2 21.49 -14.99 8.53
CA SER A 2 21.71 -13.69 9.19
C SER A 2 20.87 -12.62 8.51
N GLU A 3 19.98 -11.99 9.26
CA GLU A 3 19.32 -10.76 8.86
C GLU A 3 20.33 -9.61 8.96
N LYS A 4 20.33 -8.72 7.96
CA LYS A 4 21.12 -7.49 8.01
C LYS A 4 20.18 -6.30 8.01
N ILE A 5 20.13 -5.60 9.14
CA ILE A 5 19.37 -4.36 9.30
C ILE A 5 19.98 -3.28 8.39
N LEU A 6 19.13 -2.62 7.61
CA LEU A 6 19.46 -1.49 6.75
C LEU A 6 19.11 -0.16 7.44
N ALA A 7 17.95 -0.08 8.07
CA ALA A 7 17.47 1.11 8.77
C ALA A 7 16.41 0.78 9.82
N GLN A 8 16.18 1.72 10.75
CA GLN A 8 15.14 1.61 11.77
C GLN A 8 14.55 3.01 12.06
N TYR A 9 13.22 3.13 11.98
CA TYR A 9 12.48 4.38 12.16
C TYR A 9 11.29 4.12 13.08
N GLY A 10 11.35 4.59 14.33
CA GLY A 10 10.26 4.35 15.28
C GLY A 10 9.93 2.86 15.43
N ASN A 11 8.72 2.45 15.02
CA ASN A 11 8.26 1.07 15.02
C ASN A 11 8.54 0.30 13.71
N VAL A 12 9.26 0.89 12.76
CA VAL A 12 9.61 0.29 11.48
C VAL A 12 11.06 -0.17 11.48
N THR A 13 11.31 -1.41 11.07
CA THR A 13 12.65 -1.94 10.83
C THR A 13 12.77 -2.43 9.39
N ILE A 14 13.80 -1.98 8.66
CA ILE A 14 14.09 -2.43 7.31
C ILE A 14 15.32 -3.32 7.34
N TYR A 15 15.20 -4.54 6.83
CA TYR A 15 16.30 -5.51 6.82
C TYR A 15 16.32 -6.37 5.56
N THR A 16 17.45 -7.01 5.29
CA THR A 16 17.63 -7.94 4.17
C THR A 16 17.83 -9.35 4.67
N GLU A 17 17.36 -10.31 3.89
CA GLU A 17 17.54 -11.74 4.11
C GLU A 17 18.46 -12.30 3.03
N ALA A 18 19.32 -13.26 3.38
CA ALA A 18 20.28 -13.83 2.42
C ALA A 18 19.63 -14.49 1.19
N ASN A 19 18.38 -14.93 1.30
CA ASN A 19 17.69 -15.72 0.27
C ASN A 19 16.74 -14.89 -0.60
N HIS A 20 16.63 -13.57 -0.40
CA HIS A 20 15.69 -12.76 -1.15
C HIS A 20 16.29 -11.39 -1.54
N PRO A 21 16.14 -10.94 -2.80
CA PRO A 21 16.75 -9.70 -3.26
C PRO A 21 16.09 -8.45 -2.68
N SER A 22 14.77 -8.45 -2.51
CA SER A 22 14.04 -7.31 -1.94
C SER A 22 14.17 -7.26 -0.41
N PRO A 23 14.45 -6.09 0.18
CA PRO A 23 14.37 -5.87 1.61
C PRO A 23 12.97 -6.16 2.16
N ILE A 24 12.91 -6.38 3.46
CA ILE A 24 11.67 -6.43 4.24
C ILE A 24 11.53 -5.10 4.97
N TYR A 25 10.37 -4.48 4.82
CA TYR A 25 9.87 -3.35 5.59
C TYR A 25 8.94 -3.92 6.67
N HIS A 26 9.43 -4.00 7.90
CA HIS A 26 8.74 -4.65 9.01
C HIS A 26 8.15 -3.60 9.94
N ILE A 27 6.83 -3.64 10.16
CA ILE A 27 6.16 -2.77 11.12
C ILE A 27 5.89 -3.55 12.40
N GLU A 28 6.34 -3.02 13.52
CA GLU A 28 6.06 -3.51 14.86
C GLU A 28 4.75 -2.91 15.41
N GLY A 29 4.00 -3.72 16.15
CA GLY A 29 2.76 -3.32 16.82
C GLY A 29 1.48 -3.68 16.06
N GLU A 30 0.35 -3.43 16.72
CA GLU A 30 -0.98 -3.68 16.15
C GLU A 30 -1.58 -2.39 15.60
N VAL A 31 -2.22 -2.49 14.44
CA VAL A 31 -2.96 -1.38 13.84
C VAL A 31 -4.37 -1.35 14.46
N PRO A 32 -4.80 -0.25 15.10
CA PRO A 32 -6.13 -0.16 15.67
C PRO A 32 -7.22 -0.25 14.57
N PRO A 33 -8.44 -0.73 14.89
CA PRO A 33 -9.52 -0.85 13.91
C PRO A 33 -9.82 0.49 13.22
N ASN A 34 -9.79 0.51 11.90
CA ASN A 34 -9.99 1.70 11.07
C ASN A 34 -10.51 1.30 9.67
N PRO A 35 -11.05 2.24 8.86
CA PRO A 35 -11.61 1.95 7.54
C PRO A 35 -10.62 1.39 6.50
N TYR A 36 -9.32 1.63 6.69
CA TYR A 36 -8.24 1.19 5.79
C TYR A 36 -7.55 -0.11 6.27
N GLY A 37 -8.03 -0.69 7.38
CA GLY A 37 -7.49 -1.92 7.95
C GLY A 37 -5.99 -1.81 8.25
N LYS A 38 -5.25 -2.90 8.00
CA LYS A 38 -3.79 -2.94 8.20
C LYS A 38 -3.00 -2.00 7.29
N LEU A 39 -3.58 -1.54 6.17
CA LEU A 39 -2.88 -0.63 5.26
C LEU A 39 -2.69 0.76 5.85
N GLN A 40 -3.46 1.14 6.87
CA GLN A 40 -3.36 2.46 7.50
C GLN A 40 -1.92 2.80 7.93
N ALA A 41 -1.22 1.85 8.54
CA ALA A 41 0.16 2.06 9.00
C ALA A 41 1.13 2.37 7.84
N LEU A 42 0.85 1.88 6.65
CA LEU A 42 1.64 2.17 5.45
C LEU A 42 1.24 3.50 4.81
N PHE A 43 -0.02 3.89 4.91
CA PHE A 43 -0.49 5.17 4.37
C PHE A 43 0.04 6.36 5.16
N GLU A 44 0.26 6.19 6.46
CA GLU A 44 0.78 7.25 7.34
C GLU A 44 2.31 7.44 7.26
N ASP A 45 3.07 6.51 6.68
CA ASP A 45 4.54 6.64 6.58
C ASP A 45 4.97 7.40 5.33
N ASP A 46 5.48 8.61 5.50
CA ASP A 46 5.96 9.47 4.41
C ASP A 46 7.27 9.03 3.77
N ASN A 47 7.97 8.05 4.34
CA ASN A 47 9.08 7.38 3.67
C ASN A 47 8.63 6.46 2.52
N LEU A 48 7.32 6.22 2.40
CA LEU A 48 6.75 5.40 1.34
C LEU A 48 6.18 6.26 0.20
N GLU A 49 6.50 5.88 -1.03
CA GLU A 49 5.98 6.51 -2.26
C GLU A 49 4.74 5.80 -2.79
N GLU A 50 4.71 4.47 -2.63
CA GLU A 50 3.66 3.63 -3.20
C GLU A 50 3.36 2.45 -2.27
N VAL A 51 2.08 2.14 -2.11
CA VAL A 51 1.59 0.97 -1.38
C VAL A 51 0.80 0.09 -2.36
N MET A 52 1.18 -1.17 -2.48
CA MET A 52 0.65 -2.12 -3.46
C MET A 52 0.13 -3.37 -2.75
N TYR A 53 -1.18 -3.54 -2.76
CA TYR A 53 -1.87 -4.76 -2.37
C TYR A 53 -2.39 -5.47 -3.63
N ASN A 54 -1.96 -6.72 -3.83
CA ASN A 54 -2.20 -7.48 -5.05
C ASN A 54 -2.84 -8.85 -4.71
N GLY A 55 -3.95 -8.83 -3.96
CA GLY A 55 -4.63 -10.02 -3.45
C GLY A 55 -3.95 -10.66 -2.24
N GLY A 56 -4.66 -11.55 -1.57
CA GLY A 56 -4.23 -12.19 -0.32
C GLY A 56 -3.17 -13.29 -0.45
N THR A 57 -2.82 -13.69 -1.68
CA THR A 57 -1.78 -14.69 -1.92
C THR A 57 -0.36 -14.17 -1.71
N GLN A 58 -0.19 -12.87 -1.52
CA GLN A 58 1.09 -12.23 -1.28
C GLN A 58 0.99 -11.12 -0.23
N CYS A 59 2.08 -10.89 0.49
CA CYS A 59 2.21 -9.73 1.38
C CYS A 59 2.05 -8.41 0.60
N VAL A 60 1.62 -7.37 1.30
CA VAL A 60 1.63 -6.01 0.76
C VAL A 60 3.06 -5.61 0.44
N LYS A 61 3.27 -4.95 -0.70
CA LYS A 61 4.56 -4.40 -1.11
C LYS A 61 4.51 -2.89 -1.07
N VAL A 62 5.67 -2.28 -0.84
CA VAL A 62 5.79 -0.82 -0.78
C VAL A 62 7.00 -0.37 -1.57
N ALA A 63 6.91 0.80 -2.21
CA ALA A 63 8.07 1.51 -2.73
C ALA A 63 8.54 2.50 -1.64
N HIS A 64 9.71 2.23 -1.07
CA HIS A 64 10.37 3.09 -0.10
C HIS A 64 11.32 4.06 -0.82
N ARG A 65 11.34 5.33 -0.41
CA ARG A 65 12.14 6.39 -1.05
C ARG A 65 13.63 6.07 -1.18
N ASP A 66 14.21 5.47 -0.13
CA ASP A 66 15.64 5.13 -0.10
C ASP A 66 15.99 3.66 -0.42
N PHE A 67 15.00 2.75 -0.40
CA PHE A 67 15.25 1.30 -0.45
C PHE A 67 14.48 0.58 -1.56
N ASP A 68 13.90 1.32 -2.50
CA ASP A 68 13.10 0.81 -3.60
C ASP A 68 11.95 -0.10 -3.11
N ILE A 69 11.69 -1.19 -3.84
CA ILE A 69 10.59 -2.11 -3.55
C ILE A 69 10.93 -3.00 -2.35
N CYS A 70 10.16 -2.84 -1.28
CA CYS A 70 10.21 -3.66 -0.07
C CYS A 70 8.99 -4.59 0.02
N ARG A 71 9.22 -5.81 0.50
CA ARG A 71 8.14 -6.69 1.00
C ARG A 71 7.77 -6.25 2.41
N THR A 72 6.52 -6.39 2.81
CA THR A 72 6.13 -6.09 4.20
C THR A 72 5.82 -7.36 4.99
N ASN A 73 5.75 -7.23 6.31
CA ASN A 73 5.16 -8.24 7.20
C ASN A 73 3.62 -8.21 7.20
N ILE A 74 2.98 -7.35 6.40
CA ILE A 74 1.53 -7.17 6.36
C ILE A 74 0.90 -8.13 5.34
N TRP A 75 -0.01 -8.97 5.84
CA TRP A 75 -0.86 -9.86 5.05
C TRP A 75 -2.33 -9.49 5.26
N ILE A 76 -3.06 -9.45 4.14
CA ILE A 76 -4.46 -9.04 4.08
C ILE A 76 -5.21 -10.10 3.28
N GLU A 77 -6.19 -10.73 3.93
CA GLU A 77 -7.09 -11.68 3.27
C GLU A 77 -8.00 -10.96 2.28
N ASP A 78 -8.46 -11.65 1.23
CA ASP A 78 -9.26 -11.03 0.16
C ASP A 78 -10.55 -10.37 0.66
N GLU A 79 -11.20 -10.92 1.69
CA GLU A 79 -12.40 -10.33 2.29
C GLU A 79 -12.08 -8.98 2.98
N GLU A 80 -10.95 -8.91 3.70
CA GLU A 80 -10.45 -7.68 4.31
C GLU A 80 -10.07 -6.67 3.22
N GLY A 81 -9.34 -7.13 2.18
CA GLY A 81 -8.95 -6.32 1.03
C GLY A 81 -10.14 -5.75 0.26
N LEU A 82 -11.22 -6.52 0.11
CA LEU A 82 -12.45 -6.08 -0.56
C LEU A 82 -13.17 -5.00 0.25
N ALA A 83 -13.24 -5.16 1.58
CA ALA A 83 -13.80 -4.15 2.47
C ALA A 83 -13.00 -2.84 2.40
N ILE A 84 -11.66 -2.92 2.40
CA ILE A 84 -10.78 -1.76 2.24
C ILE A 84 -11.01 -1.09 0.88
N CYS A 85 -11.09 -1.86 -0.22
CA CYS A 85 -11.37 -1.31 -1.55
C CYS A 85 -12.70 -0.56 -1.61
N LYS A 86 -13.77 -1.12 -1.02
CA LYS A 86 -15.09 -0.46 -0.94
C LYS A 86 -15.05 0.84 -0.14
N ASN A 87 -14.35 0.84 0.99
CA ASN A 87 -14.17 2.04 1.81
C ASN A 87 -13.41 3.12 1.04
N ILE A 88 -12.33 2.76 0.35
CA ILE A 88 -11.54 3.72 -0.43
C ILE A 88 -12.31 4.22 -1.66
N ALA A 89 -13.00 3.34 -2.38
CA ALA A 89 -13.78 3.71 -3.56
C ALA A 89 -14.88 4.73 -3.23
N SER A 90 -15.39 4.74 -1.99
CA SER A 90 -16.37 5.74 -1.53
C SER A 90 -15.86 7.19 -1.67
N PHE A 91 -14.54 7.42 -1.62
CA PHE A 91 -13.93 8.73 -1.85
C PHE A 91 -13.82 9.11 -3.33
N THR A 92 -13.97 8.14 -4.24
CA THR A 92 -13.78 8.33 -5.69
C THR A 92 -15.07 8.56 -6.46
N ASN A 93 -16.24 8.60 -5.78
CA ASN A 93 -17.58 8.68 -6.39
C ASN A 93 -17.88 7.54 -7.39
N VAL A 94 -17.18 6.41 -7.26
CA VAL A 94 -17.38 5.24 -8.12
C VAL A 94 -18.30 4.24 -7.42
N PRO A 95 -19.40 3.79 -8.06
CA PRO A 95 -20.25 2.73 -7.52
C PRO A 95 -19.56 1.36 -7.71
N LEU A 96 -18.58 1.07 -6.85
CA LEU A 96 -17.76 -0.14 -6.92
C LEU A 96 -18.59 -1.41 -6.66
N GLY A 97 -18.52 -2.37 -7.57
CA GLY A 97 -19.17 -3.68 -7.43
C GLY A 97 -19.17 -4.50 -8.72
N ASP A 98 -19.74 -5.70 -8.65
CA ASP A 98 -19.82 -6.69 -9.74
C ASP A 98 -21.24 -6.87 -10.33
N GLY A 99 -22.23 -6.20 -9.75
CA GLY A 99 -23.63 -6.24 -10.17
C GLY A 99 -24.03 -5.27 -11.30
N PRO A 100 -25.26 -5.35 -11.81
CA PRO A 100 -25.76 -4.45 -12.86
C PRO A 100 -25.68 -2.98 -12.47
N GLY A 101 -25.05 -2.16 -13.32
CA GLY A 101 -24.88 -0.72 -13.07
C GLY A 101 -23.74 -0.36 -12.12
N LEU A 102 -22.98 -1.36 -11.63
CA LEU A 102 -21.77 -1.17 -10.85
C LEU A 102 -20.53 -1.39 -11.74
N VAL A 103 -19.38 -0.89 -11.28
CA VAL A 103 -18.11 -1.08 -11.99
C VAL A 103 -17.08 -1.72 -11.04
N PRO A 104 -16.36 -2.78 -11.47
CA PRO A 104 -15.39 -3.51 -10.63
C PRO A 104 -14.00 -2.85 -10.60
N ILE A 105 -13.89 -1.59 -11.01
CA ILE A 105 -12.66 -0.81 -11.06
C ILE A 105 -12.95 0.61 -10.57
N PHE A 106 -12.00 1.19 -9.85
CA PHE A 106 -12.06 2.59 -9.47
C PHE A 106 -10.67 3.24 -9.57
N ASP A 107 -10.67 4.53 -9.88
CA ASP A 107 -9.49 5.38 -9.90
C ASP A 107 -9.89 6.75 -9.37
N GLY A 108 -9.00 7.41 -8.63
CA GLY A 108 -9.29 8.74 -8.14
C GLY A 108 -8.21 9.31 -7.23
N ARG A 109 -8.64 10.24 -6.39
CA ARG A 109 -7.80 10.87 -5.38
C ARG A 109 -8.43 10.69 -4.01
N LEU A 110 -7.58 10.38 -3.05
CA LEU A 110 -7.91 10.38 -1.64
C LEU A 110 -7.92 11.83 -1.08
N PRO A 111 -8.52 12.05 0.10
CA PRO A 111 -8.57 13.39 0.72
C PRO A 111 -7.20 14.04 0.98
N ASP A 112 -6.15 13.23 1.17
CA ASP A 112 -4.75 13.66 1.32
C ASP A 112 -4.10 14.04 -0.03
N GLY A 113 -4.81 13.85 -1.15
CA GLY A 113 -4.32 14.11 -2.50
C GLY A 113 -3.65 12.91 -3.19
N SER A 114 -3.39 11.83 -2.45
CA SER A 114 -2.80 10.58 -2.97
C SER A 114 -3.65 10.01 -4.09
N ARG A 115 -3.01 9.44 -5.12
CA ARG A 115 -3.73 8.79 -6.22
C ARG A 115 -4.00 7.34 -5.86
N VAL A 116 -5.20 6.89 -6.13
CA VAL A 116 -5.59 5.50 -5.88
C VAL A 116 -6.09 4.86 -7.17
N ASN A 117 -5.71 3.61 -7.37
CA ASN A 117 -6.30 2.72 -8.34
C ASN A 117 -6.63 1.40 -7.64
N GLY A 118 -7.78 0.81 -7.93
CA GLY A 118 -8.11 -0.50 -7.41
C GLY A 118 -9.11 -1.25 -8.28
N THR A 119 -9.05 -2.57 -8.19
CA THR A 119 -9.93 -3.48 -8.93
C THR A 119 -10.40 -4.61 -8.03
N ILE A 120 -11.59 -5.13 -8.31
CA ILE A 120 -12.18 -6.26 -7.60
C ILE A 120 -12.56 -7.37 -8.61
N PRO A 121 -12.80 -8.61 -8.14
CA PRO A 121 -13.40 -9.64 -8.98
C PRO A 121 -14.70 -9.13 -9.64
N PRO A 122 -14.96 -9.46 -10.91
CA PRO A 122 -14.25 -10.43 -11.75
C PRO A 122 -13.04 -9.87 -12.55
N VAL A 123 -12.72 -8.57 -12.45
CA VAL A 123 -11.60 -7.98 -13.21
C VAL A 123 -10.25 -8.50 -12.72
N THR A 124 -10.13 -8.76 -11.42
CA THR A 124 -8.98 -9.43 -10.81
C THR A 124 -9.44 -10.77 -10.22
N PRO A 125 -9.24 -11.89 -10.94
CA PRO A 125 -9.72 -13.21 -10.49
C PRO A 125 -9.11 -13.68 -9.17
N ASP A 126 -7.86 -13.29 -8.91
CA ASP A 126 -7.07 -13.72 -7.75
C ASP A 126 -7.27 -12.81 -6.51
N GLY A 127 -8.41 -12.11 -6.44
CA GLY A 127 -8.77 -11.23 -5.33
C GLY A 127 -8.69 -9.74 -5.67
N PRO A 128 -9.09 -8.87 -4.73
CA PRO A 128 -9.04 -7.43 -4.90
C PRO A 128 -7.59 -6.92 -4.96
N THR A 129 -7.36 -5.90 -5.78
CA THR A 129 -6.08 -5.20 -5.86
C THR A 129 -6.26 -3.72 -5.61
N LEU A 130 -5.25 -3.11 -5.01
CA LEU A 130 -5.23 -1.72 -4.64
C LEU A 130 -3.79 -1.20 -4.73
N THR A 131 -3.64 -0.07 -5.42
CA THR A 131 -2.38 0.67 -5.50
C THR A 131 -2.64 2.11 -5.10
N ILE A 132 -1.91 2.60 -4.10
CA ILE A 132 -1.94 4.00 -3.67
C ILE A 132 -0.56 4.60 -3.91
N ARG A 133 -0.53 5.68 -4.70
CA ARG A 133 0.65 6.49 -4.97
C ARG A 133 0.56 7.76 -4.14
N LYS A 134 1.43 7.85 -3.15
CA LYS A 134 1.49 8.95 -2.19
C LYS A 134 2.14 10.18 -2.80
N PHE A 135 1.65 11.36 -2.44
CA PHE A 135 2.42 12.58 -2.62
C PHE A 135 3.42 12.73 -1.48
N MET A 136 4.58 13.31 -1.79
CA MET A 136 5.55 13.70 -0.77
C MET A 136 5.00 14.91 -0.01
N GLU A 137 5.01 14.86 1.33
CA GLU A 137 4.55 15.98 2.16
C GLU A 137 5.39 17.24 1.92
N ASP A 138 6.71 17.09 1.79
CA ASP A 138 7.66 18.15 1.42
C ASP A 138 8.12 17.97 -0.05
N PRO A 139 7.50 18.64 -1.04
CA PRO A 139 7.82 18.42 -2.44
C PRO A 139 9.24 18.87 -2.78
N PHE A 140 9.88 18.17 -3.73
CA PHE A 140 11.18 18.59 -4.23
C PHE A 140 11.18 20.05 -4.71
N THR A 141 12.11 20.83 -4.17
CA THR A 141 12.40 22.16 -4.65
C THR A 141 13.22 22.11 -5.94
N MET A 142 13.29 23.22 -6.67
CA MET A 142 14.19 23.34 -7.82
C MET A 142 15.64 22.98 -7.49
N ILE A 143 16.10 23.27 -6.26
CA ILE A 143 17.47 22.92 -5.83
C ILE A 143 17.63 21.41 -5.71
N ASN A 144 16.60 20.68 -5.28
CA ASN A 144 16.64 19.23 -5.20
C ASN A 144 16.71 18.58 -6.60
N LEU A 145 16.03 19.16 -7.58
CA LEU A 145 15.98 18.62 -8.95
C LEU A 145 17.27 18.81 -9.77
N ILE A 146 18.16 19.72 -9.33
CA ILE A 146 19.42 20.03 -10.04
C ILE A 146 20.59 19.16 -9.54
N LYS A 147 20.46 18.54 -8.37
CA LYS A 147 21.49 17.67 -7.80
C LYS A 147 21.57 16.33 -8.53
#